data_AF-A0A8X8IHF4-F1
#
_entry.id   AF-A0A8X8IHF4-F1
#
_cell.length_a   1.000
_cell.length_b   1.000
_cell.length_c   1.000
_cell.angle_alpha   90.00
_cell.angle_beta   90.00
_cell.angle_gamma   90.00
#
_symmetry.space_group_name_H-M   'P 1'
#
loop_
_entity.id
_entity.type
_entity.pdbx_description
1 polymer ?
#
loop_
_entity_poly.entity_id
_entity_poly.type
_entity_poly.pdbx_seq_one_letter_code
_entity_poly.pdbx_strand_id
1 'polypeptide(L)'
;MSLSANTLKKTSITLKMLIDVGLLHAGQEIFCENPSIKGVINLDGSITVNVDGKDCHFEYLSGAARHIEKRSLNGWLYWHTSIEGEKFCIGSFRDQYLLNEKKPL
;
A
#
# COMPACT_ATOMS: atom_id res chain seq x y z
N MET A 1 33.74 0.99 16.74
CA MET A 1 32.90 1.77 15.81
C MET A 1 31.69 0.92 15.47
N SER A 2 30.58 1.14 16.17
CA SER A 2 29.32 0.44 15.94
C SER A 2 28.61 1.05 14.73
N LEU A 3 28.25 0.20 13.77
CA LEU A 3 27.50 0.55 12.56
C LEU A 3 26.23 1.31 12.92
N SER A 4 26.01 2.45 12.26
CA SER A 4 24.80 3.25 12.37
C SER A 4 23.57 2.39 12.06
N ALA A 5 22.67 2.21 13.02
CA ALA A 5 21.36 1.65 12.79
C ALA A 5 20.58 2.57 11.83
N ASN A 6 20.56 2.23 10.54
CA ASN A 6 19.83 2.97 9.54
C ASN A 6 18.33 2.72 9.75
N THR A 7 17.69 3.52 10.61
CA THR A 7 16.27 3.37 10.92
C THR A 7 15.48 3.76 9.67
N LEU A 8 14.92 2.76 8.98
CA LEU A 8 14.03 2.96 7.85
C LEU A 8 12.87 3.87 8.26
N LYS A 9 12.65 4.94 7.49
CA LYS A 9 11.55 5.87 7.74
C LYS A 9 10.26 5.28 7.19
N LYS A 10 9.14 5.55 7.87
CA LYS A 10 7.80 5.14 7.41
C LYS A 10 7.44 5.68 6.02
N THR A 11 8.07 6.78 5.59
CA THR A 11 7.88 7.38 4.26
C THR A 11 8.67 6.68 3.16
N SER A 12 9.71 5.90 3.48
CA SER A 12 10.52 5.19 2.48
C SER A 12 10.03 3.77 2.20
N ILE A 13 9.02 3.28 2.92
CA ILE A 13 8.43 1.97 2.66
C ILE A 13 7.55 2.04 1.42
N THR A 14 7.74 1.12 0.48
CA THR A 14 6.94 0.99 -0.74
C THR A 14 6.06 -0.26 -0.69
N LEU A 15 5.04 -0.34 -1.55
CA LEU A 15 4.26 -1.58 -1.69
C LEU A 15 5.14 -2.75 -2.14
N LYS A 16 6.13 -2.50 -3.01
CA LYS A 16 7.07 -3.52 -3.47
C LYS A 16 7.80 -4.19 -2.29
N MET A 17 8.24 -3.40 -1.32
CA MET A 17 8.90 -3.95 -0.12
C MET A 17 7.96 -4.85 0.69
N LEU A 18 6.66 -4.49 0.78
CA LEU A 18 5.66 -5.32 1.46
C LEU A 18 5.37 -6.62 0.71
N ILE A 19 5.38 -6.57 -0.62
CA ILE A 19 5.27 -7.76 -1.49
C ILE A 19 6.47 -8.68 -1.29
N ASP A 20 7.68 -8.12 -1.26
CA ASP A 20 8.92 -8.88 -1.19
C ASP A 20 9.08 -9.67 0.11
N VAL A 21 8.48 -9.18 1.22
CA VAL A 21 8.45 -9.91 2.49
C VAL A 21 7.17 -10.73 2.70
N GLY A 22 6.29 -10.80 1.71
CA GLY A 22 5.06 -11.58 1.75
C GLY A 22 3.96 -11.02 2.65
N LEU A 23 4.01 -9.72 3.02
CA LEU A 23 2.93 -9.07 3.77
C LEU A 23 1.74 -8.69 2.88
N LEU A 24 2.00 -8.49 1.58
CA LEU A 24 1.01 -8.26 0.53
C LEU A 24 1.39 -9.11 -0.69
N HIS A 25 0.47 -9.27 -1.64
CA HIS A 25 0.71 -10.02 -2.87
C HIS A 25 0.37 -9.20 -4.12
N ALA A 26 1.07 -9.47 -5.21
CA ALA A 26 0.68 -8.96 -6.52
C ALA A 26 -0.66 -9.58 -6.96
N GLY A 27 -1.50 -8.79 -7.62
CA GLY A 27 -2.88 -9.14 -7.97
C GLY A 27 -3.88 -8.98 -6.82
N GLN A 28 -3.43 -8.64 -5.60
CA GLN A 28 -4.32 -8.44 -4.46
C GLN A 28 -5.23 -7.22 -4.69
N GLU A 29 -6.54 -7.42 -4.50
CA GLU A 29 -7.54 -6.36 -4.66
C GLU A 29 -7.41 -5.34 -3.52
N ILE A 30 -7.48 -4.07 -3.89
CA ILE A 30 -7.55 -2.94 -2.97
C ILE A 30 -8.80 -2.11 -3.25
N PHE A 31 -9.34 -1.51 -2.21
CA PHE A 31 -10.55 -0.69 -2.29
C PHE A 31 -10.48 0.46 -1.29
N CYS A 32 -11.40 1.42 -1.45
CA CYS A 32 -11.58 2.53 -0.54
C CYS A 32 -13.03 2.59 -0.06
N GLU A 33 -13.42 3.67 0.63
CA GLU A 33 -14.79 3.87 1.09
C GLU A 33 -15.79 4.07 -0.06
N ASN A 34 -15.33 4.44 -1.25
CA ASN A 34 -16.17 4.48 -2.44
C ASN A 34 -16.28 3.08 -3.05
N PRO A 35 -17.46 2.41 -2.98
CA PRO A 35 -17.62 1.02 -3.42
C PRO A 35 -17.51 0.85 -4.94
N SER A 36 -17.62 1.92 -5.73
CA SER A 36 -17.44 1.85 -7.18
C SER A 36 -15.96 1.83 -7.60
N ILE A 37 -15.04 2.08 -6.67
CA ILE A 37 -13.61 2.13 -6.93
C ILE A 37 -12.95 0.87 -6.40
N LYS A 38 -12.32 0.14 -7.33
CA LYS A 38 -11.50 -1.03 -7.04
C LYS A 38 -10.18 -0.92 -7.76
N GLY A 39 -9.16 -1.55 -7.19
CA GLY A 39 -7.86 -1.66 -7.84
C GLY A 39 -7.14 -2.93 -7.47
N VAL A 40 -5.98 -3.12 -8.05
CA VAL A 40 -5.08 -4.25 -7.81
C VAL A 40 -3.66 -3.75 -7.59
N ILE A 41 -2.93 -4.46 -6.74
CA ILE A 41 -1.50 -4.23 -6.52
C ILE A 41 -0.72 -4.93 -7.64
N ASN A 42 0.16 -4.20 -8.32
CA ASN A 42 1.02 -4.76 -9.35
C ASN A 42 2.32 -5.32 -8.77
N LEU A 43 2.99 -6.19 -9.53
CA LEU A 43 4.23 -6.87 -9.10
C LEU A 43 5.38 -5.91 -8.75
N ASP A 44 5.43 -4.74 -9.38
CA ASP A 44 6.43 -3.70 -9.15
C ASP A 44 6.10 -2.76 -7.97
N GLY A 45 4.96 -2.97 -7.30
CA GLY A 45 4.46 -2.12 -6.22
C GLY A 45 3.71 -0.88 -6.67
N SER A 46 3.45 -0.71 -7.97
CA SER A 46 2.42 0.22 -8.44
C SER A 46 1.02 -0.37 -8.20
N ILE A 47 -0.02 0.41 -8.48
CA ILE A 47 -1.41 -0.05 -8.45
C ILE A 47 -2.13 0.30 -9.74
N THR A 48 -3.11 -0.51 -10.11
CA THR A 48 -4.05 -0.20 -11.19
C THR A 48 -5.44 -0.12 -10.60
N VAL A 49 -6.13 0.99 -10.87
CA VAL A 49 -7.44 1.31 -10.28
C VAL A 49 -8.43 1.57 -11.39
N ASN A 50 -9.60 0.95 -11.31
CA ASN A 50 -10.70 1.27 -12.20
C ASN A 50 -11.42 2.53 -11.71
N VAL A 51 -11.44 3.57 -12.54
CA VAL A 51 -12.13 4.84 -12.31
C VAL A 51 -13.02 5.10 -13.51
N ASP A 52 -14.33 5.17 -13.28
CA ASP A 52 -15.34 5.40 -14.33
C ASP A 52 -15.22 4.43 -15.51
N GLY A 53 -14.94 3.15 -15.23
CA GLY A 53 -14.81 2.11 -16.24
C GLY A 53 -13.47 2.10 -16.99
N LYS A 54 -12.49 2.90 -16.56
CA LYS A 54 -11.15 2.94 -17.15
C LYS A 54 -10.10 2.55 -16.13
N ASP A 55 -9.16 1.71 -16.56
CA ASP A 55 -8.02 1.34 -15.74
C ASP A 55 -6.95 2.43 -15.79
N CYS A 56 -6.62 2.95 -14.61
CA CYS A 56 -5.63 3.99 -14.40
C CYS A 56 -4.47 3.41 -13.59
N HIS A 57 -3.25 3.57 -14.09
CA HIS A 57 -2.03 3.09 -13.43
C HIS A 57 -1.39 4.18 -12.58
N PHE A 58 -0.97 3.84 -11.36
CA PHE A 58 -0.36 4.77 -10.42
C PHE A 58 0.82 4.13 -9.69
N GLU A 59 1.97 4.81 -9.72
CA GLU A 59 3.16 4.42 -8.97
C GLU A 59 2.96 4.51 -7.45
N TYR A 60 2.09 5.43 -6.99
CA TYR A 60 1.88 5.69 -5.56
C TYR A 60 0.40 5.66 -5.18
N LEU A 61 0.12 5.05 -4.01
CA LEU A 61 -1.20 5.03 -3.36
C LEU A 61 -1.84 6.42 -3.26
N SER A 62 -1.05 7.44 -2.90
CA SER A 62 -1.52 8.82 -2.75
C SER A 62 -1.85 9.47 -4.09
N GLY A 63 -1.15 9.09 -5.17
CA GLY A 63 -1.44 9.55 -6.52
C GLY A 63 -2.82 9.10 -6.99
N ALA A 64 -3.15 7.83 -6.78
CA ALA A 64 -4.47 7.30 -7.08
C ALA A 64 -5.56 7.94 -6.21
N ALA A 65 -5.35 8.02 -4.89
CA ALA A 65 -6.31 8.63 -3.97
C ALA A 65 -6.62 10.09 -4.35
N ARG A 66 -5.58 10.87 -4.70
CA ARG A 66 -5.76 12.26 -5.17
C ARG A 66 -6.50 12.33 -6.50
N HIS A 67 -6.25 11.39 -7.40
CA HIS A 67 -6.95 11.34 -8.69
C HIS A 67 -8.46 11.13 -8.50
N ILE A 68 -8.85 10.27 -7.55
CA ILE A 68 -10.26 9.97 -7.24
C ILE A 68 -10.90 11.15 -6.48
N GLU A 69 -10.28 11.58 -5.39
CA GLU A 69 -10.89 12.47 -4.39
C GLU A 69 -10.69 13.97 -4.70
N LYS A 70 -9.89 14.28 -5.73
CA LYS A 70 -9.52 15.64 -6.16
C LYS A 70 -8.88 16.48 -5.04
N ARG A 71 -8.30 15.83 -4.03
CA ARG A 71 -7.58 16.46 -2.90
C ARG A 71 -6.43 15.59 -2.41
N SER A 72 -5.46 16.20 -1.72
CA SER A 72 -4.34 15.46 -1.13
C SER A 72 -4.80 14.58 0.02
N LEU A 73 -4.38 13.32 0.00
CA LEU A 73 -4.73 12.31 0.99
C LEU A 73 -3.54 11.42 1.35
N ASN A 74 -3.58 10.86 2.55
CA ASN A 74 -2.65 9.83 2.95
C ASN A 74 -3.05 8.50 2.32
N GLY A 75 -2.42 8.15 1.19
CA GLY A 75 -2.71 6.92 0.44
C GLY A 75 -2.63 5.65 1.29
N TRP A 76 -1.75 5.61 2.30
CA TRP A 76 -1.63 4.45 3.19
C TRP A 76 -2.85 4.22 4.08
N LEU A 77 -3.61 5.28 4.39
CA LEU A 77 -4.82 5.18 5.21
C LEU A 77 -6.09 5.15 4.35
N TYR A 78 -5.99 5.58 3.10
CA TYR A 78 -7.11 5.62 2.18
C TYR A 78 -7.46 4.22 1.66
N TRP A 79 -6.44 3.43 1.33
CA TRP A 79 -6.61 2.12 0.72
C TRP A 79 -6.69 1.01 1.74
N HIS A 80 -7.56 0.05 1.45
CA HIS A 80 -7.80 -1.15 2.22
C HIS A 80 -7.70 -2.38 1.30
N THR A 81 -7.51 -3.54 1.89
CA THR A 81 -7.59 -4.85 1.23
C THR A 81 -8.46 -5.77 2.06
N SER A 82 -8.97 -6.84 1.45
CA SER A 82 -9.58 -7.94 2.19
C SER A 82 -8.66 -9.14 2.23
N ILE A 83 -8.53 -9.77 3.40
CA ILE A 83 -7.85 -11.05 3.60
C ILE A 83 -8.83 -11.92 4.38
N GLU A 84 -9.19 -13.08 3.82
CA GLU A 84 -10.15 -14.01 4.44
C GLU A 84 -11.51 -13.36 4.80
N GLY A 85 -11.92 -12.33 4.05
CA GLY A 85 -13.17 -11.60 4.28
C GLY A 85 -13.06 -10.45 5.28
N GLU A 86 -11.93 -10.31 5.98
CA GLU A 86 -11.69 -9.20 6.90
C GLU A 86 -11.05 -8.01 6.20
N LYS A 87 -11.44 -6.78 6.59
CA LYS A 87 -10.93 -5.52 6.03
C LYS A 87 -9.68 -5.08 6.78
N PHE A 88 -8.58 -4.88 6.04
CA PHE A 88 -7.33 -4.35 6.57
C PHE A 88 -6.91 -3.07 5.86
N CYS A 89 -6.42 -2.10 6.61
CA CYS A 89 -5.83 -0.87 6.07
C CYS A 89 -4.42 -1.16 5.54
N ILE A 90 -4.07 -0.70 4.32
CA ILE A 90 -2.73 -0.95 3.76
C ILE A 90 -1.62 -0.40 4.68
N GLY A 91 -1.91 0.69 5.39
CA GLY A 91 -0.99 1.31 6.35
C GLY A 91 -0.57 0.40 7.51
N SER A 92 -1.38 -0.58 7.91
CA SER A 92 -1.02 -1.50 9.01
C SER A 92 0.08 -2.48 8.61
N PHE A 93 0.11 -2.94 7.36
CA PHE A 93 1.19 -3.80 6.84
C PHE A 93 2.53 -3.04 6.81
N ARG A 94 2.49 -1.75 6.49
CA ARG A 94 3.68 -0.89 6.59
C ARG A 94 4.18 -0.75 8.03
N ASP A 95 3.27 -0.66 9.00
CA ASP A 95 3.64 -0.60 10.41
C ASP A 95 4.20 -1.93 10.90
N GLN A 96 3.63 -3.06 10.45
CA GLN A 96 4.16 -4.39 10.71
C GLN A 96 5.56 -4.58 10.14
N TYR A 97 5.81 -4.14 8.91
CA TYR A 97 7.15 -4.18 8.29
C TYR A 97 8.19 -3.48 9.17
N LEU A 98 7.90 -2.27 9.62
CA LEU A 98 8.81 -1.50 10.49
C LEU A 98 9.03 -2.13 11.87
N LEU A 99 8.04 -2.85 12.40
CA LEU A 99 8.17 -3.58 13.67
C LEU A 99 9.06 -4.82 13.51
N ASN A 100 8.93 -5.53 12.39
CA ASN A 100 9.75 -6.71 12.09
C ASN A 100 11.21 -6.33 11.89
N GLU A 101 11.50 -5.23 11.18
CA GLU A 101 12.88 -4.72 11.01
C GLU A 101 13.56 -4.33 12.34
N LYS A 102 12.77 -4.04 13.38
CA LYS A 102 13.27 -3.69 14.72
C LYS A 102 13.52 -4.90 15.62
N LYS A 103 13.04 -6.08 15.25
CA LYS A 103 13.29 -7.34 15.97
C LYS A 103 14.29 -8.16 15.14
N PRO A 104 15.61 -8.00 15.34
CA PRO A 104 16.53 -8.99 14.82
C PRO A 104 16.19 -10.34 15.46
N LEU A 105 16.11 -11.39 14.63
CA LEU A 105 16.01 -12.79 15.05
C LEU A 105 17.14 -13.14 16.03
#